data_AF-A0A5E4BE93-F1
#
_entry.id   AF-A0A5E4BE93-F1
#
_cell.length_a   1.000
_cell.length_b   1.000
_cell.length_c   1.000
_cell.angle_alpha   90.00
_cell.angle_beta   90.00
_cell.angle_gamma   90.00
#
_symmetry.space_group_name_H-M   'P 1'
#
loop_
_entity.id
_entity.type
_entity.pdbx_description
1 polymer ?
#
loop_
_entity_poly.entity_id
_entity_poly.type
_entity_poly.pdbx_seq_one_letter_code
_entity_poly.pdbx_strand_id
1 'polypeptide(L)'
;LEDLVIEAVYADVLRGSLDQRNQHLEVDYSIGRDIQLQDLSAIARTMQEWCVGCEVVLSGMEEQVSHANQHKEQQLGLKQQIESEVVNLKKNH
;
A
#
# COMPACT_ATOMS: atom_id res chain seq x y z
N LEU A 1 -23.27 -28.51 3.76
CA LEU A 1 -22.51 -27.40 3.13
C LEU A 1 -21.17 -27.24 3.83
N GLU A 2 -21.17 -27.04 5.15
CA GLU A 2 -19.95 -26.93 5.96
C GLU A 2 -18.99 -28.11 5.77
N ASP A 3 -19.51 -29.35 5.73
CA ASP A 3 -18.66 -30.53 5.48
C ASP A 3 -17.90 -30.48 4.14
N LEU A 4 -18.53 -29.97 3.07
CA LEU A 4 -17.87 -29.80 1.76
C LEU A 4 -16.83 -28.68 1.78
N VAL A 5 -17.09 -27.61 2.54
CA VAL A 5 -16.12 -26.53 2.74
C VAL A 5 -14.92 -27.06 3.52
N ILE A 6 -15.16 -27.83 4.58
CA ILE A 6 -14.13 -28.51 5.36
C ILE A 6 -13.29 -29.42 4.45
N GLU A 7 -13.92 -30.28 3.64
CA GLU A 7 -13.23 -31.13 2.67
C GLU A 7 -12.38 -30.34 1.68
N ALA A 8 -12.89 -29.21 1.14
CA ALA A 8 -12.14 -28.37 0.21
C ALA A 8 -10.91 -27.70 0.87
N VAL A 9 -11.00 -27.35 2.15
CA VAL A 9 -9.86 -26.84 2.93
C VAL A 9 -8.85 -27.95 3.20
N TYR A 10 -9.31 -29.14 3.60
CA TYR A 10 -8.43 -30.29 3.82
C TYR A 10 -7.73 -30.78 2.54
N ALA A 11 -8.35 -30.57 1.37
CA ALA A 11 -7.78 -30.87 0.06
C ALA A 11 -6.88 -29.76 -0.50
N ASP A 12 -6.58 -28.70 0.27
CA ASP A 12 -5.78 -27.54 -0.13
C ASP A 12 -6.33 -26.75 -1.35
N VAL A 13 -7.64 -26.88 -1.64
CA VAL A 13 -8.31 -26.15 -2.73
C VAL A 13 -8.64 -24.70 -2.30
N LEU A 14 -9.00 -24.53 -1.03
CA LEU A 14 -9.38 -23.25 -0.43
C LEU A 14 -8.66 -23.06 0.92
N ARG A 15 -8.43 -21.82 1.31
CA ARG A 15 -8.06 -21.43 2.68
C ARG A 15 -8.95 -20.30 3.16
N GLY A 16 -9.36 -20.35 4.41
CA GLY A 16 -10.31 -19.39 4.95
C GLY A 16 -10.91 -19.84 6.27
N SER A 17 -11.90 -19.07 6.76
CA SER A 17 -12.60 -19.34 8.02
C SER A 17 -14.12 -19.18 7.88
N LEU A 18 -14.87 -20.00 8.62
CA LEU A 18 -16.33 -19.95 8.61
C LEU A 18 -16.82 -19.03 9.73
N ASP A 19 -17.52 -17.97 9.36
CA ASP A 19 -18.23 -17.10 10.30
C ASP A 19 -19.68 -17.56 10.44
N GLN A 20 -19.93 -18.40 11.44
CA GLN A 20 -21.26 -18.95 11.71
C GLN A 20 -22.29 -17.88 12.10
N ARG A 21 -21.83 -16.79 12.73
CA ARG A 21 -22.73 -15.72 13.20
C ARG A 21 -23.29 -14.93 12.03
N ASN A 22 -22.43 -14.64 11.05
CA ASN A 22 -22.81 -13.89 9.86
C ASN A 22 -23.17 -14.79 8.66
N GLN A 23 -23.09 -16.11 8.83
CA GLN A 23 -23.38 -17.12 7.79
C GLN A 23 -22.53 -16.95 6.53
N HIS A 24 -21.25 -16.58 6.69
CA HIS A 24 -20.31 -16.36 5.60
C HIS A 24 -19.10 -17.29 5.69
N LEU A 25 -18.50 -17.58 4.53
CA LEU A 25 -17.16 -18.14 4.42
C LEU A 25 -16.21 -17.03 3.99
N GLU A 26 -15.27 -16.67 4.86
CA GLU A 26 -14.19 -15.76 4.53
C GLU A 26 -13.08 -16.55 3.84
N VAL A 27 -12.78 -16.25 2.58
CA VAL A 27 -11.78 -16.96 1.77
C VAL A 27 -10.53 -16.10 1.61
N ASP A 28 -9.42 -16.55 2.19
CA ASP A 28 -8.12 -15.89 2.06
C ASP A 28 -7.42 -16.26 0.75
N TYR A 29 -7.63 -17.49 0.29
CA TYR A 29 -6.97 -18.03 -0.89
C TYR A 29 -7.81 -19.14 -1.55
N SER A 30 -7.70 -19.23 -2.86
CA SER A 30 -8.26 -20.33 -3.65
C SER A 30 -7.36 -20.66 -4.84
N ILE A 31 -7.38 -21.92 -5.27
CA ILE A 31 -6.76 -22.30 -6.55
C ILE A 31 -7.63 -21.86 -7.73
N GLY A 32 -6.99 -21.42 -8.81
CA GLY A 32 -7.66 -21.18 -10.09
C GLY A 32 -7.99 -22.52 -10.77
N ARG A 33 -9.29 -22.83 -10.91
CA ARG A 33 -9.73 -24.11 -11.52
C ARG A 33 -9.69 -24.08 -13.05
N ASP A 34 -10.24 -23.01 -13.64
CA ASP A 34 -10.39 -22.87 -15.09
C ASP A 34 -9.78 -21.55 -15.55
N ILE A 35 -9.08 -21.56 -16.69
CA ILE A 35 -8.66 -20.35 -17.40
C ILE A 35 -9.08 -20.55 -18.86
N GLN A 36 -10.06 -19.76 -19.31
CA GLN A 36 -10.43 -19.77 -20.72
C GLN A 36 -9.55 -18.76 -21.48
N LEU A 37 -9.18 -19.07 -22.72
CA LEU A 37 -8.32 -18.20 -23.54
C LEU A 37 -8.87 -16.78 -23.67
N GLN A 38 -10.20 -16.63 -23.72
CA GLN A 38 -10.88 -15.34 -23.78
C GLN A 38 -10.69 -14.48 -22.51
N ASP A 39 -10.45 -15.10 -21.35
CA ASP A 39 -10.33 -14.41 -20.06
C ASP A 39 -8.90 -13.91 -19.79
N LEU A 40 -7.90 -14.38 -20.55
CA LEU A 40 -6.49 -14.00 -20.35
C LEU A 40 -6.28 -12.48 -20.41
N SER A 41 -6.99 -11.80 -21.31
CA SER A 41 -6.92 -10.35 -21.43
C SER A 41 -7.47 -9.64 -20.19
N ALA A 42 -8.56 -10.15 -19.60
CA ALA A 42 -9.13 -9.63 -18.38
C ALA A 42 -8.20 -9.88 -17.18
N ILE A 43 -7.60 -11.07 -17.07
CA ILE A 43 -6.62 -11.40 -16.02
C ILE A 43 -5.43 -10.44 -16.10
N ALA A 44 -4.83 -10.30 -17.28
CA ALA A 44 -3.70 -9.40 -17.48
C ALA A 44 -4.04 -7.94 -17.14
N ARG A 45 -5.24 -7.47 -17.54
CA ARG A 45 -5.71 -6.13 -17.20
C ARG A 45 -5.85 -5.94 -15.69
N THR A 46 -6.49 -6.87 -14.98
CA THR A 46 -6.65 -6.77 -13.53
C THR A 46 -5.31 -6.75 -12.80
N MET A 47 -4.34 -7.58 -13.24
CA MET A 47 -2.99 -7.55 -12.68
C MET A 47 -2.30 -6.21 -12.96
N GLN A 48 -2.43 -5.67 -14.18
CA GLN A 48 -1.85 -4.39 -14.54
C GLN A 48 -2.47 -3.22 -13.75
N GLU A 49 -3.79 -3.22 -13.55
CA GLU A 49 -4.49 -2.22 -12.74
C GLU A 49 -3.97 -2.24 -11.29
N TRP A 50 -3.72 -3.44 -10.74
CA TRP A 50 -3.13 -3.56 -9.41
C TRP A 50 -1.69 -3.04 -9.36
N CYS A 51 -0.85 -3.38 -10.34
CA CYS A 51 0.52 -2.86 -10.44
C CYS A 51 0.54 -1.32 -10.52
N VAL A 52 -0.29 -0.72 -11.38
CA VAL A 52 -0.41 0.73 -11.49
C VAL A 52 -0.86 1.34 -10.17
N GLY A 53 -1.83 0.73 -9.48
CA GLY A 53 -2.25 1.17 -8.16
C GLY A 53 -1.09 1.21 -7.15
N CYS A 54 -0.25 0.18 -7.13
CA CYS A 54 0.95 0.15 -6.30
C CYS A 54 1.96 1.24 -6.68
N GLU A 55 2.22 1.45 -7.96
CA GLU A 55 3.14 2.48 -8.46
C GLU A 55 2.67 3.90 -8.08
N VAL A 56 1.36 4.17 -8.18
CA VAL A 56 0.78 5.45 -7.78
C VAL A 56 0.96 5.70 -6.28
N VAL A 57 0.70 4.70 -5.45
CA VAL A 57 0.88 4.84 -3.99
C VAL A 57 2.35 5.06 -3.65
N LEU A 58 3.26 4.28 -4.24
CA LEU A 58 4.70 4.39 -3.99
C LEU A 58 5.27 5.74 -4.43
N SER A 59 4.94 6.19 -5.64
CA SER A 59 5.39 7.51 -6.15
C SER A 59 4.83 8.66 -5.32
N GLY A 60 3.58 8.57 -4.87
CA GLY A 60 3.01 9.53 -3.93
C GLY A 60 3.78 9.58 -2.59
N MET A 61 4.20 8.43 -2.06
CA MET A 61 5.03 8.38 -0.85
C MET A 61 6.41 9.01 -1.07
N GLU A 62 7.06 8.73 -2.20
CA GLU A 62 8.35 9.31 -2.57
C GLU A 62 8.28 10.85 -2.67
N GLU A 63 7.22 11.37 -3.29
CA GLU A 63 6.95 12.80 -3.36
C GLU A 63 6.78 13.41 -1.96
N GLN A 64 5.98 12.79 -1.09
CA GLN A 64 5.78 13.30 0.27
C GLN A 64 7.07 13.28 1.10
N VAL A 65 7.91 12.26 0.94
CA VAL A 65 9.24 12.21 1.58
C VAL A 65 10.13 13.35 1.08
N SER A 66 10.15 13.59 -0.24
CA SER A 66 10.89 14.69 -0.85
C SER A 66 10.44 16.05 -0.30
N HIS A 67 9.13 16.28 -0.26
CA HIS A 67 8.54 17.49 0.30
C HIS A 67 8.89 17.71 1.77
N ALA A 68 8.81 16.65 2.60
CA ALA A 68 9.15 16.73 4.02
C ALA A 68 10.63 17.09 4.22
N ASN A 69 11.53 16.49 3.45
CA ASN A 69 12.96 16.79 3.50
C ASN A 69 13.26 18.21 3.05
N GLN A 70 12.67 18.65 1.93
CA GLN A 70 12.83 20.02 1.44
C GLN A 70 12.33 21.05 2.46
N HIS A 71 11.16 20.80 3.08
CA HIS A 71 10.63 21.68 4.10
C HIS A 71 11.56 21.75 5.33
N LYS A 72 12.08 20.61 5.78
CA LYS A 72 13.06 20.56 6.88
C LYS A 72 14.32 21.37 6.55
N GLU A 73 14.88 21.20 5.36
CA GLU A 73 16.09 21.93 4.93
C GLU A 73 15.84 23.44 4.85
N GLN A 74 14.70 23.86 4.31
CA GLN A 74 14.31 25.28 4.28
C GLN A 74 14.20 25.87 5.68
N GLN A 75 13.54 25.17 6.61
CA GLN A 75 13.40 25.64 7.99
C GLN A 75 14.75 25.72 8.72
N LEU A 76 15.65 24.75 8.50
CA LEU A 76 16.99 24.80 9.04
C LEU A 76 17.80 25.98 8.48
N GLY A 77 17.70 26.24 7.17
CA GLY A 77 18.35 27.39 6.54
C GLY A 77 17.84 28.73 7.09
N LEU A 78 16.52 28.89 7.21
CA LEU A 78 15.90 30.09 7.79
C LEU A 78 16.35 30.30 9.25
N LYS A 79 16.37 29.23 10.05
CA LYS A 79 16.83 29.29 11.44
C LYS A 79 18.29 29.77 11.53
N GLN A 80 19.19 29.23 10.70
CA GLN A 80 20.58 29.64 10.66
C GLN A 80 20.76 31.11 10.27
N GLN A 81 19.99 31.59 9.28
CA GLN A 81 20.00 33.00 8.89
C GLN A 81 19.58 33.91 10.05
N ILE A 82 18.47 33.59 10.72
CA ILE A 82 17.98 34.34 11.89
C ILE A 82 19.05 34.37 12.99
N GLU A 83 19.64 33.22 13.32
CA GLU A 83 20.69 33.13 14.33
C GLU A 83 21.91 33.99 13.98
N SER A 84 22.33 34.01 12.70
CA SER A 84 23.45 34.82 12.23
C SER A 84 23.17 36.33 12.31
N GLU A 85 21.96 36.76 11.95
CA GLU A 85 21.52 38.16 12.05
C GLU A 85 21.50 38.64 13.50
N VAL A 86 21.02 37.81 14.43
CA VAL A 86 21.03 38.11 15.87
C VAL A 86 22.46 38.30 16.39
N VAL A 87 23.42 37.47 15.94
CA VAL A 87 24.84 37.62 16.33
C VAL A 87 25.43 38.91 15.77
N ASN A 88 25.14 39.26 14.52
CA ASN A 88 25.63 40.48 13.89
C ASN A 88 25.10 41.73 14.59
N LEU A 89 23.81 41.77 14.92
CA LEU A 89 23.20 42.86 15.68
C LEU A 89 23.83 43.03 17.06
N LYS A 90 24.14 41.94 17.76
CA LYS A 90 24.83 41.98 19.06
C LYS A 90 26.27 42.49 18.99
N LYS A 91 26.96 42.34 17.86
CA LYS A 91 28.35 42.83 17.69
C LYS A 91 28.41 44.33 17.35
N ASN A 92 27.32 44.88 16.82
CA ASN A 92 27.22 46.28 16.39
C ASN A 92 26.69 47.21 17.51
N HIS A 93 26.60 46.71 18.75
CA HIS A 93 26.20 47.43 19.96
C HIS A 93 27.23 47.17 21.05
#